data_AF-A0A6P1A6Z3-F1
#
_entry.id   AF-A0A6P1A6Z3-F1
#
_cell.length_a   1.000
_cell.length_b   1.000
_cell.length_c   1.000
_cell.angle_alpha   90.00
_cell.angle_beta   90.00
_cell.angle_gamma   90.00
#
_symmetry.space_group_name_H-M   'P 1'
#
loop_
_entity.id
_entity.type
_entity.pdbx_description
1 polymer ?
#
loop_
_entity_poly.entity_id
_entity_poly.type
_entity_poly.pdbx_seq_one_letter_code
_entity_poly.pdbx_strand_id
1 'polypeptide(L)'
;VKTVLLDIRKIFNDAKQYCLNYAQEISQGKKPFVKLFMLGVGEEIDQGQMDELDDLDTGCKDTAGVDIDFWDHQLASDMNQLEQVFKELVSEDVIVVGSGRIVNQASQTCQEYADGVPALLKFTLPSGSTAFTLETPQGSFTQDISEAL
;
A
#
# COMPACT_ATOMS: atom_id res chain seq x y z
N VAL A 1 -3.71 5.12 2.63
CA VAL A 1 -3.50 4.73 1.22
C VAL A 1 -4.65 5.31 0.41
N LYS A 2 -4.38 6.16 -0.59
CA LYS A 2 -5.42 6.58 -1.54
C LYS A 2 -5.48 5.52 -2.63
N THR A 3 -6.56 4.74 -2.66
CA THR A 3 -6.79 3.78 -3.74
C THR A 3 -7.42 4.52 -4.92
N VAL A 4 -6.69 4.60 -6.03
CA VAL A 4 -7.22 5.12 -7.29
C VAL A 4 -7.39 3.93 -8.22
N LEU A 5 -8.63 3.62 -8.60
CA LEU A 5 -8.91 2.66 -9.67
C LEU A 5 -8.57 3.34 -11.00
N LEU A 6 -7.44 2.94 -11.59
CA LEU A 6 -7.00 3.41 -12.90
C LEU A 6 -7.25 2.31 -13.94
N ASP A 7 -7.93 2.66 -15.03
CA ASP A 7 -8.03 1.81 -16.22
C ASP A 7 -6.71 1.90 -16.99
N ILE A 8 -5.74 1.10 -16.58
CA ILE A 8 -4.35 1.11 -17.09
C ILE A 8 -4.31 1.01 -18.62
N ARG A 9 -5.23 0.28 -19.23
CA ARG A 9 -5.35 0.13 -20.69
C ARG A 9 -5.38 1.46 -21.45
N LYS A 10 -5.91 2.52 -20.84
CA LYS A 10 -6.03 3.85 -21.46
C LYS A 10 -4.82 4.75 -21.21
N ILE A 11 -4.09 4.51 -20.13
CA ILE A 11 -3.04 5.41 -19.64
C ILE A 11 -1.66 4.76 -19.67
N PHE A 12 -1.54 3.53 -20.15
CA PHE A 12 -0.34 2.71 -20.09
C PHE A 12 0.95 3.46 -20.49
N ASN A 13 0.96 4.05 -21.68
CA ASN A 13 2.12 4.81 -22.17
C ASN A 13 2.39 6.08 -21.35
N ASP A 14 1.33 6.78 -20.94
CA ASP A 14 1.44 7.99 -20.12
C ASP A 14 2.00 7.66 -18.73
N ALA A 15 1.59 6.53 -18.15
CA ALA A 15 2.08 6.02 -16.87
C ALA A 15 3.58 5.69 -16.95
N LYS A 16 4.02 4.98 -18.00
CA LYS A 16 5.46 4.71 -18.23
C LYS A 16 6.25 5.99 -18.32
N GLN A 17 5.81 6.93 -19.16
CA GLN A 17 6.52 8.21 -19.35
C GLN A 17 6.55 9.04 -18.05
N TYR A 18 5.45 9.03 -17.29
CA TYR A 18 5.39 9.68 -15.99
C TYR A 18 6.42 9.08 -15.02
N CYS A 19 6.47 7.76 -14.89
CA CYS A 19 7.42 7.06 -14.03
C CYS A 19 8.87 7.38 -14.40
N LEU A 20 9.22 7.37 -15.70
CA LEU A 20 10.56 7.74 -16.17
C LEU A 20 10.94 9.16 -15.73
N ASN A 21 10.03 10.13 -15.88
CA ASN A 21 10.27 11.50 -15.46
C ASN A 21 10.36 11.63 -13.93
N TYR A 22 9.50 10.91 -13.20
CA TYR A 22 9.48 10.92 -11.73
C TYR A 22 10.75 10.29 -11.16
N ALA A 23 11.29 9.23 -11.76
CA ALA A 23 12.55 8.61 -11.36
C ALA A 23 13.74 9.58 -11.49
N GLN A 24 13.76 10.41 -12.54
CA GLN A 24 14.77 11.46 -12.66
C GLN A 24 14.66 12.48 -11.52
N GLU A 25 13.46 12.78 -11.05
CA GLU A 25 13.28 13.69 -9.91
C GLU A 25 13.68 13.05 -8.57
N ILE A 26 13.40 11.75 -8.37
CA ILE A 26 13.86 11.00 -7.20
C ILE A 26 15.40 10.92 -7.18
N SER A 27 16.04 10.57 -8.30
CA SER A 27 17.51 10.45 -8.39
C SER A 27 18.22 11.76 -8.06
N GLN A 28 17.55 12.90 -8.28
CA GLN A 28 18.04 14.24 -7.94
C GLN A 28 17.66 14.68 -6.52
N GLY A 29 16.99 13.84 -5.73
CA GLY A 29 16.50 14.16 -4.39
C GLY A 29 15.37 15.20 -4.36
N LYS A 30 14.73 15.49 -5.50
CA LYS A 30 13.65 16.49 -5.60
C LYS A 30 12.30 15.95 -5.17
N LYS A 31 12.11 14.63 -5.25
CA LYS A 31 10.90 13.94 -4.84
C LYS A 31 11.21 12.72 -3.98
N PRO A 32 10.31 12.36 -3.05
CA PRO A 32 10.45 11.12 -2.30
C PRO A 32 10.21 9.92 -3.20
N PHE A 33 10.77 8.78 -2.80
CA PHE A 33 10.44 7.49 -3.41
C PHE A 33 8.97 7.12 -3.16
N VAL A 34 8.35 6.49 -4.16
CA VAL A 34 7.00 5.94 -4.09
C VAL A 34 6.99 4.56 -4.72
N LYS A 35 6.36 3.59 -4.07
CA LYS A 35 6.04 2.28 -4.65
C LYS A 35 4.53 2.25 -4.97
N LEU A 36 4.19 1.71 -6.12
CA LEU A 36 2.86 1.65 -6.71
C LEU A 36 2.49 0.18 -6.88
N PHE A 37 1.25 -0.17 -6.60
CA PHE A 37 0.78 -1.54 -6.67
C PHE A 37 -0.44 -1.66 -7.56
N MET A 38 -0.47 -2.65 -8.44
CA MET A 38 -1.59 -2.96 -9.32
C MET A 38 -2.26 -4.26 -8.91
N LEU A 39 -3.58 -4.22 -8.72
CA LEU A 39 -4.40 -5.41 -8.49
C LEU A 39 -5.26 -5.67 -9.72
N GLY A 40 -4.98 -6.76 -10.44
CA GLY A 40 -5.77 -7.21 -11.58
C GLY A 40 -7.05 -7.91 -11.10
N VAL A 41 -8.23 -7.43 -11.52
CA VAL A 41 -9.53 -7.99 -11.11
C VAL A 41 -10.36 -8.36 -12.34
N GLY A 42 -10.79 -9.62 -12.39
CA GLY A 42 -11.62 -10.16 -13.48
C GLY A 42 -10.81 -10.60 -14.70
N GLU A 43 -11.50 -11.20 -15.68
CA GLU A 43 -10.86 -11.79 -16.86
C GLU A 43 -10.50 -10.75 -17.95
N GLU A 44 -10.97 -9.51 -17.82
CA GLU A 44 -10.69 -8.43 -18.79
C GLU A 44 -9.35 -7.70 -18.57
N ILE A 45 -8.55 -8.16 -17.62
CA ILE A 45 -7.23 -7.59 -17.36
C ILE A 45 -6.28 -7.89 -18.53
N ASP A 46 -5.40 -6.95 -18.81
CA ASP A 46 -4.27 -7.17 -19.71
C ASP A 46 -3.04 -7.46 -18.84
N GLN A 47 -2.81 -8.74 -18.56
CA GLN A 47 -1.67 -9.16 -17.73
C GLN A 47 -0.33 -8.75 -18.37
N GLY A 48 -0.22 -8.77 -19.70
CA GLY A 48 1.02 -8.35 -20.37
C GLY A 48 1.37 -6.89 -20.13
N GLN A 49 0.37 -6.00 -20.04
CA GLN A 49 0.61 -4.61 -19.61
C GLN A 49 1.02 -4.51 -18.15
N MET A 50 0.47 -5.36 -17.28
CA MET A 50 0.86 -5.38 -15.88
C MET A 50 2.33 -5.81 -15.74
N ASP A 51 2.72 -6.89 -16.41
CA ASP A 51 4.10 -7.38 -16.47
C ASP A 51 5.05 -6.31 -17.03
N GLU A 52 4.68 -5.61 -18.10
CA GLU A 52 5.54 -4.59 -18.72
C GLU A 52 5.72 -3.33 -17.86
N LEU A 53 4.74 -3.00 -17.01
CA LEU A 53 4.87 -1.90 -16.05
C LEU A 53 5.72 -2.32 -14.84
N ASP A 54 5.57 -3.56 -14.39
CA ASP A 54 6.36 -4.17 -13.33
C ASP A 54 7.85 -4.26 -13.72
N ASP A 55 8.12 -4.74 -14.93
CA ASP A 55 9.48 -4.83 -15.50
C ASP A 55 10.04 -3.49 -16.02
N LEU A 56 9.41 -2.35 -15.68
CA LEU A 56 9.82 -1.04 -16.19
C LEU A 56 11.18 -0.60 -15.62
N ASP A 57 12.24 -0.84 -16.38
CA ASP A 57 13.56 -0.27 -16.08
C ASP A 57 13.56 1.26 -16.29
N THR A 58 13.76 1.99 -15.18
CA THR A 58 13.83 3.45 -15.20
C THR A 58 15.22 3.98 -15.57
N GLY A 59 16.24 3.13 -15.54
CA GLY A 59 17.65 3.49 -15.71
C GLY A 59 18.18 4.46 -14.64
N CYS A 60 17.41 4.69 -13.57
CA CYS A 60 17.71 5.66 -12.54
C CYS A 60 17.99 4.95 -11.21
N LYS A 61 18.92 5.51 -10.44
CA LYS A 61 19.20 5.12 -9.06
C LYS A 61 18.83 6.25 -8.12
N ASP A 62 18.37 5.92 -6.92
CA ASP A 62 18.12 6.90 -5.87
C ASP A 62 19.43 7.47 -5.30
N THR A 63 19.32 8.39 -4.33
CA THR A 63 20.49 9.02 -3.71
C THR A 63 21.35 8.05 -2.89
N ALA A 64 20.86 6.84 -2.60
CA ALA A 64 21.58 5.75 -1.95
C ALA A 64 22.19 4.75 -2.96
N GLY A 65 21.95 4.92 -4.26
CA GLY A 65 22.46 4.05 -5.32
C GLY A 65 21.60 2.81 -5.61
N VAL A 66 20.39 2.76 -5.07
CA VAL A 66 19.42 1.67 -5.29
C VAL A 66 18.63 1.96 -6.57
N ASP A 67 18.37 0.93 -7.38
CA ASP A 67 17.55 1.10 -8.58
C ASP A 67 16.12 1.56 -8.22
N ILE A 68 15.62 2.56 -8.93
CA ILE A 68 14.27 3.08 -8.72
C ILE A 68 13.32 2.22 -9.52
N ASP A 69 12.56 1.41 -8.79
CA ASP A 69 11.49 0.57 -9.29
C ASP A 69 10.16 0.98 -8.66
N PHE A 70 9.14 1.15 -9.49
CA PHE A 70 7.86 1.72 -9.08
C PHE A 70 6.76 0.70 -8.90
N TRP A 71 6.67 -0.30 -9.76
CA TRP A 71 5.47 -1.11 -9.86
C TRP A 71 5.71 -2.47 -9.24
N ASP A 72 4.69 -2.99 -8.59
CA ASP A 72 4.48 -4.43 -8.40
C ASP A 72 3.05 -4.73 -8.86
N HIS A 73 2.79 -5.99 -9.20
CA HIS A 73 1.45 -6.40 -9.57
C HIS A 73 1.04 -7.74 -8.96
N GLN A 74 -0.28 -7.94 -8.83
CA GLN A 74 -0.85 -9.23 -8.45
C GLN A 74 -2.21 -9.43 -9.11
N LEU A 75 -2.55 -10.68 -9.41
CA LEU A 75 -3.89 -11.05 -9.86
C LEU A 75 -4.77 -11.44 -8.68
N ALA A 76 -5.97 -10.85 -8.58
CA ALA A 76 -6.92 -11.19 -7.54
C ALA A 76 -7.37 -12.65 -7.60
N SER A 77 -7.33 -13.28 -8.79
CA SER A 77 -7.61 -14.71 -8.97
C SER A 77 -6.59 -15.62 -8.27
N ASP A 78 -5.36 -15.14 -8.11
CA ASP A 78 -4.23 -15.93 -7.61
C ASP A 78 -4.05 -15.72 -6.09
N MET A 79 -4.77 -14.75 -5.54
CA MET A 79 -4.75 -14.43 -4.13
C MET A 79 -5.64 -15.39 -3.34
N ASN A 80 -5.01 -16.14 -2.45
CA ASN A 80 -5.73 -16.92 -1.44
C ASN A 80 -6.10 -16.07 -0.21
N GLN A 81 -5.38 -14.96 -0.01
CA GLN A 81 -5.42 -14.10 1.18
C GLN A 81 -5.07 -12.66 0.76
N LEU A 82 -5.80 -11.66 1.26
CA LEU A 82 -5.60 -10.24 0.91
C LEU A 82 -4.20 -9.75 1.33
N GLU A 83 -3.66 -10.34 2.40
CA GLU A 83 -2.34 -10.07 2.95
C GLU A 83 -1.21 -10.32 1.94
N GLN A 84 -1.44 -11.15 0.91
CA GLN A 84 -0.45 -11.42 -0.14
C GLN A 84 -0.10 -10.17 -0.96
N VAL A 85 -1.00 -9.19 -1.05
CA VAL A 85 -0.74 -7.88 -1.69
C VAL A 85 0.29 -7.06 -0.91
N PHE A 86 0.33 -7.23 0.42
CA PHE A 86 1.14 -6.38 1.29
C PHE A 86 2.56 -6.92 1.52
N LYS A 87 2.83 -8.19 1.19
CA LYS A 87 4.13 -8.83 1.45
C LYS A 87 5.32 -8.15 0.77
N GLU A 88 5.10 -7.60 -0.43
CA GLU A 88 6.14 -6.86 -1.16
C GLU A 88 6.19 -5.37 -0.77
N LEU A 89 5.04 -4.80 -0.41
CA LEU A 89 4.94 -3.36 -0.10
C LEU A 89 5.49 -3.01 1.29
N VAL A 90 5.38 -3.92 2.25
CA VAL A 90 5.95 -3.72 3.58
C VAL A 90 6.31 -5.05 4.23
N SER A 91 7.53 -5.17 4.75
CA SER A 91 7.85 -6.29 5.65
C SER A 91 6.93 -6.26 6.87
N GLU A 92 6.39 -7.42 7.27
CA GLU A 92 5.52 -7.55 8.44
C GLU A 92 6.18 -7.00 9.73
N ASP A 93 7.52 -6.95 9.75
CA ASP A 93 8.33 -6.50 10.88
C ASP A 93 8.60 -4.98 10.90
N VAL A 94 8.16 -4.23 9.90
CA VAL A 94 8.41 -2.77 9.84
C VAL A 94 7.51 -2.05 10.85
N ILE A 95 8.15 -1.33 11.77
CA ILE A 95 7.48 -0.42 12.70
C ILE A 95 7.28 0.94 12.02
N VAL A 96 6.01 1.36 11.90
CA VAL A 96 5.63 2.63 11.24
C VAL A 96 5.47 3.80 12.20
N VAL A 97 5.19 3.53 13.48
CA VAL A 97 5.18 4.53 14.57
C VAL A 97 5.60 3.89 15.89
N GLY A 98 6.24 4.64 16.77
CA GLY A 98 6.83 4.13 18.02
C GLY A 98 5.83 3.59 19.05
N SER A 99 4.56 3.96 18.99
CA SER A 99 3.50 3.35 19.79
C SER A 99 2.11 3.69 19.26
N GLY A 100 1.12 2.90 19.65
CA GLY A 100 -0.28 3.17 19.35
C GLY A 100 -1.23 2.14 19.93
N ARG A 101 -2.53 2.33 19.69
CA ARG A 101 -3.56 1.37 20.07
C ARG A 101 -4.73 1.40 19.09
N ILE A 102 -5.42 0.28 18.97
CA ILE A 102 -6.70 0.18 18.27
C ILE A 102 -7.81 0.30 19.31
N VAL A 103 -8.76 1.20 19.05
CA VAL A 103 -10.01 1.32 19.82
C VAL A 103 -11.21 1.13 18.89
N ASN A 104 -12.34 0.65 19.40
CA ASN A 104 -13.59 0.62 18.64
C ASN A 104 -14.35 1.96 18.72
N GLN A 105 -15.54 2.05 18.10
CA GLN A 105 -16.40 3.24 18.15
C GLN A 105 -16.84 3.65 19.57
N ALA A 106 -16.81 2.73 20.53
CA ALA A 106 -17.10 2.99 21.93
C ALA A 106 -15.84 3.37 22.74
N SER A 107 -14.72 3.66 22.05
CA SER A 107 -13.41 3.94 22.64
C SER A 107 -12.87 2.81 23.53
N GLN A 108 -13.34 1.58 23.35
CA GLN A 108 -12.79 0.41 24.02
C GLN A 108 -11.50 -0.02 23.31
N THR A 109 -10.40 -0.13 24.06
CA THR A 109 -9.14 -0.68 23.56
C THR A 109 -9.32 -2.13 23.11
N CYS A 110 -9.00 -2.39 21.85
CA CYS A 110 -9.05 -3.71 21.21
C CYS A 110 -7.66 -4.33 21.07
N GLN A 111 -6.62 -3.50 20.89
CA GLN A 111 -5.22 -3.93 20.80
C GLN A 111 -4.28 -2.78 21.20
N GLU A 112 -3.22 -3.06 21.96
CA GLU A 112 -2.15 -2.11 22.26
C GLU A 112 -0.85 -2.49 21.55
N TYR A 113 -0.09 -1.47 21.16
CA TYR A 113 1.22 -1.57 20.53
C TYR A 113 2.19 -0.64 21.26
N ALA A 114 2.71 -1.09 22.41
CA ALA A 114 3.60 -0.27 23.26
C ALA A 114 4.98 -0.05 22.65
N ASP A 115 5.50 -1.05 21.92
CA ASP A 115 6.87 -1.08 21.39
C ASP A 115 6.96 -0.80 19.89
N GLY A 116 5.88 -0.26 19.32
CA GLY A 116 5.79 0.07 17.91
C GLY A 116 4.58 -0.54 17.23
N VAL A 117 3.95 0.24 16.36
CA VAL A 117 2.85 -0.20 15.51
C VAL A 117 3.43 -0.81 14.24
N PRO A 118 3.16 -2.10 13.95
CA PRO A 118 3.64 -2.74 12.74
C PRO A 118 2.86 -2.23 11.51
N ALA A 119 3.46 -2.38 10.34
CA ALA A 119 2.81 -2.04 9.08
C ALA A 119 1.57 -2.93 8.78
N LEU A 120 1.59 -4.19 9.23
CA LEU A 120 0.44 -5.10 9.17
C LEU A 120 -0.22 -5.22 10.54
N LEU A 121 -1.46 -4.73 10.65
CA LEU A 121 -2.23 -4.77 11.88
C LEU A 121 -3.14 -5.99 11.91
N LYS A 122 -2.92 -6.87 12.90
CA LYS A 122 -3.82 -8.00 13.21
C LYS A 122 -4.44 -7.74 14.58
N PHE A 123 -5.75 -7.62 14.63
CA PHE A 123 -6.52 -7.38 15.87
C PHE A 123 -7.95 -7.91 15.74
N THR A 124 -8.61 -8.09 16.87
CA THR A 124 -10.01 -8.53 16.94
C THR A 124 -10.88 -7.41 17.45
N LEU A 125 -12.02 -7.18 16.80
CA LEU A 125 -13.02 -6.23 17.28
C LEU A 125 -14.13 -6.94 18.06
N PRO A 126 -14.66 -6.34 19.13
CA PRO A 126 -15.86 -6.83 19.79
C PRO A 126 -17.04 -6.92 18.83
N SER A 127 -17.94 -7.90 19.05
CA SER A 127 -19.18 -8.02 18.26
C SER A 127 -19.98 -6.73 18.27
N GLY A 128 -20.52 -6.35 17.12
CA GLY A 128 -21.28 -5.11 16.95
C GLY A 128 -20.41 -3.85 16.82
N SER A 129 -19.10 -3.98 16.71
CA SER A 129 -18.24 -2.85 16.35
C SER A 129 -18.48 -2.44 14.89
N THR A 130 -18.67 -1.15 14.66
CA THR A 130 -18.94 -0.57 13.33
C THR A 130 -17.76 0.23 12.78
N ALA A 131 -16.76 0.50 13.62
CA ALA A 131 -15.54 1.19 13.24
C ALA A 131 -14.39 0.80 14.16
N PHE A 132 -13.17 1.02 13.69
CA PHE A 132 -11.98 1.04 14.53
C PHE A 132 -11.18 2.32 14.31
N THR A 133 -10.47 2.77 15.34
CA THR A 133 -9.56 3.91 15.29
C THR A 133 -8.17 3.46 15.72
N LEU A 134 -7.18 3.69 14.86
CA LEU A 134 -5.77 3.65 15.26
C LEU A 134 -5.41 4.99 15.90
N GLU A 135 -5.13 4.98 17.20
CA GLU A 135 -4.63 6.12 17.94
C GLU A 135 -3.11 6.03 18.11
N THR A 136 -2.41 7.10 17.76
CA THR A 136 -0.95 7.22 17.85
C THR A 136 -0.58 8.59 18.44
N PRO A 137 0.66 8.81 18.91
CA PRO A 137 1.12 10.13 19.32
C PRO A 137 1.03 11.21 18.22
N GLN A 138 0.97 10.79 16.94
CA GLN A 138 0.97 11.69 15.78
C GLN A 138 -0.44 12.02 15.29
N GLY A 139 -1.45 11.31 15.77
CA GLY A 139 -2.83 11.50 15.34
C GLY A 139 -3.66 10.23 15.47
N SER A 140 -4.92 10.35 15.04
CA SER A 140 -5.90 9.26 15.09
C SER A 140 -6.52 9.06 13.71
N PHE A 141 -6.65 7.80 13.31
CA PHE A 141 -7.13 7.39 11.99
C PHE A 141 -8.28 6.41 12.18
N THR A 142 -9.49 6.83 11.83
CA THR A 142 -10.70 6.01 11.97
C THR A 142 -11.08 5.39 10.63
N GLN A 143 -11.37 4.09 10.66
CA GLN A 143 -11.93 3.34 9.54
C GLN A 143 -13.32 2.84 9.94
N ASP A 144 -14.33 3.27 9.18
CA ASP A 144 -15.67 2.70 9.22
C ASP A 144 -15.65 1.33 8.52
N ILE A 145 -16.27 0.32 9.14
CA ILE A 145 -16.38 -1.05 8.61
C ILE A 145 -17.83 -1.51 8.50
N SER A 146 -18.81 -0.60 8.64
CA SER A 146 -20.23 -0.92 8.66
C SER A 146 -20.70 -1.62 7.38
N GLU A 147 -20.06 -1.36 6.24
CA GLU A 147 -20.36 -1.98 4.94
C GLU A 147 -19.78 -3.40 4.79
N ALA A 148 -18.89 -3.82 5.69
CA ALA A 148 -18.21 -5.12 5.65
C ALA A 148 -18.78 -6.15 6.65
N LEU A 149 -19.83 -5.77 7.41
CA LEU A 149 -20.55 -6.60 8.38
C LEU A 149 -21.75 -7.28 7.74
#